data_AF-A0A3D8MZ51-F1
#
_entry.id   AF-A0A3D8MZ51-F1
#
_cell.length_a   1.000
_cell.length_b   1.000
_cell.length_c   1.000
_cell.angle_alpha   90.00
_cell.angle_beta   90.00
_cell.angle_gamma   90.00
#
_symmetry.space_group_name_H-M   'P 1'
#
loop_
_entity.id
_entity.type
_entity.pdbx_description
1 polymer ?
#
loop_
_entity_poly.entity_id
_entity_poly.type
_entity_poly.pdbx_seq_one_letter_code
_entity_poly.pdbx_strand_id
1 'polypeptide(L)'
;MAEKPEHDAWRDIANIFKLAAELPATTFDALDCLTMVPKACATAFLKAGVNRIERWWSELEELPFSWHLISIADWRIAVTAVRTEVTAQAAELDMEIPADSYLGHVVQHMRKQLGGDSPLFAFLDEQLELGMELPAEELRFARTSDQMLEQMLLRPEFNELLGRRDPDYYRWPDWTVPKQVRRQPLFEKLCVHQPEKWRRAVADAPVVAALACSLGIHLERPDVIYLRRLRNFDRHWFDFAYRVTLARIIAKTPDDVLLGTAPQKNSVSHC
;
A
#
# COMPACT_ATOMS: atom_id res chain seq x y z
N MET A 1 9.65 3.50 17.84
CA MET A 1 10.27 4.10 16.65
C MET A 1 9.24 4.50 15.60
N ALA A 2 8.37 3.60 15.09
CA ALA A 2 7.34 3.98 14.12
C ALA A 2 6.33 5.04 14.62
N GLU A 3 6.09 5.07 15.93
CA GLU A 3 5.24 6.08 16.60
C GLU A 3 5.95 7.40 16.91
N LYS A 4 7.29 7.43 16.79
CA LYS A 4 8.15 8.56 17.15
C LYS A 4 9.17 8.78 16.03
N PRO A 5 8.81 9.51 14.96
CA PRO A 5 9.74 9.82 13.87
C PRO A 5 11.06 10.44 14.36
N GLU A 6 11.04 11.18 15.46
CA GLU A 6 12.19 11.84 16.09
C GLU A 6 13.16 10.88 16.80
N HIS A 7 12.82 9.60 16.94
CA HIS A 7 13.64 8.64 17.68
C HIS A 7 15.00 8.40 16.99
N ASP A 8 16.09 8.41 17.76
CA ASP A 8 17.46 8.25 17.26
C ASP A 8 17.71 6.99 16.40
N ALA A 9 16.94 5.92 16.61
CA ALA A 9 17.02 4.69 15.83
C ALA A 9 16.77 4.91 14.32
N TRP A 10 16.09 5.99 13.93
CA TRP A 10 15.95 6.38 12.52
C TRP A 10 17.27 6.79 11.88
N ARG A 11 18.23 7.34 12.65
CA ARG A 11 19.59 7.60 12.17
C ARG A 11 20.34 6.31 11.90
N ASP A 12 20.18 5.32 12.78
CA ASP A 12 20.78 3.99 12.61
C ASP A 12 20.21 3.29 11.38
N ILE A 13 18.89 3.33 11.18
CA ILE A 13 18.24 2.79 9.97
C ILE A 13 18.75 3.50 8.71
N ALA A 14 18.84 4.83 8.73
CA ALA A 14 19.37 5.57 7.59
C ALA A 14 20.83 5.19 7.28
N ASN A 15 21.64 4.88 8.30
CA ASN A 15 23.00 4.38 8.13
C ASN A 15 23.03 2.94 7.60
N ILE A 16 22.14 2.07 8.08
CA ILE A 16 21.97 0.70 7.57
C ILE A 16 21.61 0.72 6.08
N PHE A 17 20.67 1.57 5.66
CA PHE A 17 20.35 1.72 4.23
C PHE A 17 21.50 2.27 3.39
N LYS A 18 22.40 3.09 3.97
CA LYS A 18 23.64 3.50 3.28
C LYS A 18 24.58 2.31 3.08
N LEU A 19 24.74 1.46 4.10
CA LEU A 19 25.55 0.25 4.04
C LEU A 19 24.95 -0.83 3.12
N ALA A 20 23.63 -0.87 2.98
CA ALA A 20 22.95 -1.75 2.03
C ALA A 20 23.32 -1.49 0.55
N ALA A 21 24.02 -0.39 0.21
CA ALA A 21 24.62 -0.28 -1.14
C ALA A 21 25.71 -1.33 -1.40
N GLU A 22 26.34 -1.81 -0.34
CA GLU A 22 27.54 -2.63 -0.42
C GLU A 22 27.23 -4.09 -0.07
N LEU A 23 26.12 -4.34 0.62
CA LEU A 23 25.70 -5.66 1.11
C LEU A 23 24.21 -5.86 0.87
N PRO A 24 23.75 -7.08 0.49
CA PRO A 24 22.33 -7.37 0.30
C PRO A 24 21.48 -7.02 1.53
N ALA A 25 20.25 -6.55 1.32
CA ALA A 25 19.35 -6.14 2.39
C ALA A 25 19.09 -7.26 3.42
N THR A 26 19.14 -8.52 2.99
CA THR A 26 19.01 -9.72 3.82
C THR A 26 20.10 -9.87 4.88
N THR A 27 21.20 -9.14 4.76
CA THR A 27 22.32 -9.16 5.73
C THR A 27 21.97 -8.38 7.01
N PHE A 28 20.98 -7.50 6.94
CA PHE A 28 20.64 -6.60 8.04
C PHE A 28 19.32 -7.02 8.69
N ASP A 29 19.39 -7.65 9.86
CA ASP A 29 18.21 -8.03 10.65
C ASP A 29 17.25 -6.85 10.91
N ALA A 30 17.80 -5.64 11.04
CA ALA A 30 17.03 -4.42 11.21
C ALA A 30 16.12 -4.12 10.01
N LEU A 31 16.57 -4.39 8.77
CA LEU A 31 15.74 -4.23 7.57
C LEU A 31 14.68 -5.32 7.49
N ASP A 32 15.03 -6.56 7.88
CA ASP A 32 14.04 -7.64 7.96
C ASP A 32 12.95 -7.31 8.99
N CYS A 33 13.33 -6.83 10.18
CA CYS A 33 12.39 -6.37 11.21
C CYS A 33 11.55 -5.17 10.74
N LEU A 34 12.13 -4.25 9.95
CA LEU A 34 11.42 -3.11 9.41
C LEU A 34 10.23 -3.57 8.55
N THR A 35 10.42 -4.60 7.71
CA THR A 35 9.35 -5.12 6.84
C THR A 35 8.17 -5.74 7.59
N MET A 36 8.36 -6.12 8.86
CA MET A 36 7.31 -6.65 9.72
C MET A 36 6.42 -5.55 10.32
N VAL A 37 6.78 -4.27 10.17
CA VAL A 37 6.06 -3.13 10.73
C VAL A 37 5.68 -2.16 9.59
N PRO A 38 4.51 -2.34 8.94
CA PRO A 38 4.11 -1.56 7.76
C PRO A 38 4.17 -0.03 7.96
N LYS A 39 3.74 0.45 9.13
CA LYS A 39 3.87 1.84 9.55
C LYS A 39 5.31 2.35 9.50
N ALA A 40 6.26 1.54 9.97
CA ALA A 40 7.67 1.90 9.95
C ALA A 40 8.17 1.97 8.49
N CYS A 41 7.75 1.07 7.61
CA CYS A 41 8.06 1.19 6.18
C CYS A 41 7.51 2.49 5.59
N ALA A 42 6.26 2.85 5.88
CA ALA A 42 5.66 4.11 5.42
C ALA A 42 6.46 5.34 5.85
N THR A 43 6.82 5.40 7.15
CA THR A 43 7.67 6.47 7.69
C THR A 43 9.06 6.46 7.05
N ALA A 44 9.66 5.28 6.86
CA ALA A 44 10.95 5.12 6.22
C ALA A 44 10.95 5.75 4.82
N PHE A 45 9.95 5.46 3.99
CA PHE A 45 9.84 6.04 2.65
C PHE A 45 9.72 7.55 2.66
N LEU A 46 8.90 8.10 3.57
CA LEU A 46 8.74 9.55 3.70
C LEU A 46 10.04 10.23 4.13
N LYS A 47 10.77 9.62 5.09
CA LYS A 47 12.06 10.15 5.59
C LYS A 47 13.22 9.95 4.62
N ALA A 48 13.16 8.95 3.74
CA ALA A 48 14.14 8.78 2.66
C ALA A 48 14.16 10.02 1.75
N GLY A 49 12.98 10.60 1.51
CA GLY A 49 12.75 11.73 0.64
C GLY A 49 12.95 11.38 -0.84
N VAL A 50 12.85 12.41 -1.69
CA VAL A 50 12.89 12.28 -3.16
C VAL A 50 14.17 11.58 -3.66
N ASN A 51 15.32 11.84 -3.05
CA ASN A 51 16.61 11.38 -3.60
C ASN A 51 16.96 9.91 -3.28
N ARG A 52 16.26 9.27 -2.33
CA ARG A 52 16.65 7.95 -1.82
C ARG A 52 15.55 6.89 -1.88
N ILE A 53 14.33 7.28 -2.24
CA ILE A 53 13.20 6.35 -2.19
C ILE A 53 13.36 5.17 -3.15
N GLU A 54 13.86 5.39 -4.36
CA GLU A 54 14.01 4.33 -5.38
C GLU A 54 14.98 3.25 -4.87
N ARG A 55 16.07 3.69 -4.25
CA ARG A 55 17.04 2.79 -3.64
C ARG A 55 16.41 2.03 -2.46
N TRP A 56 15.79 2.73 -1.52
CA TRP A 56 15.18 2.07 -0.35
C TRP A 56 14.10 1.08 -0.78
N TRP A 57 13.35 1.41 -1.84
CA TRP A 57 12.35 0.54 -2.43
C TRP A 57 12.98 -0.74 -2.99
N SER A 58 14.02 -0.62 -3.84
CA SER A 58 14.70 -1.77 -4.43
C SER A 58 15.24 -2.73 -3.37
N GLU A 59 15.87 -2.22 -2.31
CA GLU A 59 16.39 -3.03 -1.20
C GLU A 59 15.27 -3.77 -0.45
N LEU A 60 14.15 -3.09 -0.18
CA LEU A 60 13.03 -3.71 0.51
C LEU A 60 12.29 -4.72 -0.38
N GLU A 61 12.33 -4.59 -1.71
CA GLU A 61 11.83 -5.62 -2.62
C GLU A 61 12.66 -6.91 -2.56
N GLU A 62 13.90 -6.91 -2.06
CA GLU A 62 14.62 -8.17 -1.81
C GLU A 62 14.03 -8.95 -0.63
N LEU A 63 13.37 -8.25 0.30
CA LEU A 63 12.77 -8.81 1.50
C LEU A 63 11.30 -9.18 1.28
N PRO A 64 10.69 -10.01 2.16
CA PRO A 64 9.26 -10.33 2.15
C PRO A 64 8.32 -9.13 2.41
N PHE A 65 8.32 -8.16 1.50
CA PHE A 65 7.67 -6.88 1.65
C PHE A 65 6.94 -6.45 0.37
N SER A 66 5.83 -5.73 0.54
CA SER A 66 5.07 -5.14 -0.56
C SER A 66 4.38 -3.86 -0.08
N TRP A 67 4.61 -2.73 -0.75
CA TRP A 67 3.94 -1.46 -0.41
C TRP A 67 2.41 -1.56 -0.54
N HIS A 68 1.91 -2.46 -1.41
CA HIS A 68 0.48 -2.74 -1.58
C HIS A 68 -0.21 -3.25 -0.31
N LEU A 69 0.56 -3.61 0.72
CA LEU A 69 0.05 -4.11 1.99
C LEU A 69 0.22 -3.09 3.12
N ILE A 70 0.85 -1.94 2.87
CA ILE A 70 0.88 -0.84 3.83
C ILE A 70 -0.51 -0.23 3.87
N SER A 71 -1.11 -0.16 5.05
CA SER A 71 -2.50 0.27 5.17
C SER A 71 -2.67 1.77 4.92
N ILE A 72 -3.88 2.19 4.52
CA ILE A 72 -4.23 3.61 4.40
C ILE A 72 -4.00 4.33 5.73
N ALA A 73 -4.41 3.72 6.84
CA ALA A 73 -4.20 4.24 8.18
C ALA A 73 -2.71 4.42 8.50
N ASP A 74 -1.87 3.42 8.20
CA ASP A 74 -0.42 3.50 8.43
C ASP A 74 0.24 4.61 7.60
N TRP A 75 -0.16 4.75 6.33
CA TRP A 75 0.28 5.85 5.49
C TRP A 75 -0.10 7.21 6.09
N ARG A 76 -1.37 7.39 6.48
CA ARG A 76 -1.84 8.63 7.10
C ARG A 76 -1.02 8.95 8.35
N ILE A 77 -0.87 7.99 9.26
CA ILE A 77 -0.12 8.21 10.50
C ILE A 77 1.33 8.58 10.19
N ALA A 78 1.97 7.91 9.24
CA ALA A 78 3.34 8.22 8.85
C ALA A 78 3.47 9.62 8.24
N VAL A 79 2.56 10.03 7.35
CA VAL A 79 2.56 11.39 6.78
C VAL A 79 2.33 12.43 7.87
N THR A 80 1.34 12.24 8.75
CA THR A 80 1.08 13.16 9.86
C THR A 80 2.30 13.30 10.77
N ALA A 81 2.94 12.19 11.12
CA ALA A 81 4.08 12.20 12.03
C ALA A 81 5.31 12.90 11.40
N VAL A 82 5.60 12.65 10.12
CA VAL A 82 6.67 13.36 9.40
C VAL A 82 6.33 14.84 9.19
N ARG A 83 5.06 15.19 8.97
CA ARG A 83 4.59 16.59 8.91
C ARG A 83 4.95 17.33 10.19
N THR A 84 4.57 16.76 11.34
CA THR A 84 4.87 17.35 12.66
C THR A 84 6.38 17.56 12.86
N GLU A 85 7.20 16.57 12.49
CA GLU A 85 8.67 16.67 12.58
C GLU A 85 9.24 17.78 11.70
N VAL A 86 8.84 17.83 10.42
CA VAL A 86 9.33 18.85 9.46
C VAL A 86 8.89 20.24 9.89
N THR A 87 7.65 20.40 10.36
CA THR A 87 7.15 21.67 10.91
C THR A 87 7.96 22.11 12.13
N ALA A 88 8.28 21.19 13.05
CA ALA A 88 9.09 21.51 14.23
C ALA A 88 10.52 21.94 13.83
N GLN A 89 11.16 21.22 12.91
CA GLN A 89 12.50 21.57 12.40
C GLN A 89 12.51 22.89 11.64
N ALA A 90 11.49 23.18 10.83
CA ALA A 90 11.38 24.45 10.12
C ALA A 90 11.24 25.63 11.10
N ALA A 91 10.46 25.46 12.17
CA ALA A 91 10.33 26.47 13.23
C ALA A 91 11.63 26.69 14.01
N GLU A 92 12.40 25.63 14.29
CA GLU A 92 13.72 25.73 14.94
C GLU A 92 14.77 26.44 14.07
N LEU A 93 14.70 26.24 12.75
CA LEU A 93 15.66 26.77 11.77
C LEU A 93 15.21 28.09 11.12
N ASP A 94 14.09 28.66 11.56
CA ASP A 94 13.47 29.88 10.99
C ASP A 94 13.30 29.80 9.46
N MET A 95 12.90 28.61 8.97
CA MET A 95 12.71 28.35 7.56
C MET A 95 11.25 28.59 7.14
N GLU A 96 11.06 29.35 6.07
CA GLU A 96 9.72 29.63 5.51
C GLU A 96 9.12 28.47 4.67
N ILE A 97 9.82 27.34 4.51
CA ILE A 97 9.33 26.25 3.66
C ILE A 97 8.12 25.58 4.34
N PRO A 98 6.92 25.63 3.75
CA PRO A 98 5.76 24.95 4.31
C PRO A 98 6.02 23.43 4.27
N ALA A 99 5.89 22.76 5.41
CA ALA A 99 6.06 21.30 5.52
C ALA A 99 5.23 20.53 4.48
N ASP A 100 4.09 21.10 4.11
CA ASP A 100 3.13 20.56 3.14
C ASP A 100 3.69 20.54 1.72
N SER A 101 4.45 21.56 1.33
CA SER A 101 5.11 21.59 0.03
C SER A 101 6.20 20.51 -0.05
N TYR A 102 7.00 20.35 1.01
CA TYR A 102 8.00 19.28 1.08
C TYR A 102 7.34 17.90 1.00
N LEU A 103 6.30 17.65 1.81
CA LEU A 103 5.59 16.38 1.82
C LEU A 103 4.87 16.11 0.50
N GLY A 104 4.27 17.13 -0.10
CA GLY A 104 3.66 17.03 -1.42
C GLY A 104 4.67 16.57 -2.47
N HIS A 105 5.87 17.15 -2.48
CA HIS A 105 6.95 16.70 -3.38
C HIS A 105 7.42 15.28 -3.10
N VAL A 106 7.58 14.90 -1.83
CA VAL A 106 7.95 13.54 -1.46
C VAL A 106 6.89 12.56 -1.95
N VAL A 107 5.62 12.74 -1.56
CA VAL A 107 4.51 11.85 -1.92
C VAL A 107 4.29 11.79 -3.43
N GLN A 108 4.39 12.91 -4.15
CA GLN A 108 4.32 12.92 -5.62
C GLN A 108 5.46 12.09 -6.23
N HIS A 109 6.67 12.16 -5.65
CA HIS A 109 7.77 11.34 -6.10
C HIS A 109 7.56 9.85 -5.75
N MET A 110 7.05 9.54 -4.56
CA MET A 110 6.70 8.16 -4.17
C MET A 110 5.66 7.58 -5.10
N ARG A 111 4.66 8.36 -5.48
CA ARG A 111 3.63 7.97 -6.44
C ARG A 111 4.25 7.50 -7.75
N LYS A 112 5.17 8.29 -8.33
CA LYS A 112 5.88 7.92 -9.57
C LYS A 112 6.64 6.59 -9.44
N GLN A 113 7.24 6.33 -8.29
CA GLN A 113 8.09 5.16 -8.06
C GLN A 113 7.32 3.90 -7.66
N LEU A 114 6.32 4.03 -6.81
CA LEU A 114 5.61 2.90 -6.20
C LEU A 114 4.45 2.41 -7.06
N GLY A 115 3.79 3.28 -7.84
CA GLY A 115 2.68 2.85 -8.69
C GLY A 115 1.81 4.03 -9.10
N GLY A 116 2.32 4.78 -10.08
CA GLY A 116 1.91 6.09 -10.59
C GLY A 116 0.48 6.56 -10.35
N ASP A 117 -0.55 5.72 -10.38
CA ASP A 117 -1.95 6.14 -10.26
C ASP A 117 -2.70 5.41 -9.13
N SER A 118 -2.01 5.09 -8.05
CA SER A 118 -2.67 4.46 -6.90
C SER A 118 -3.69 5.42 -6.28
N PRO A 119 -4.97 5.02 -6.15
CA PRO A 119 -6.02 5.84 -5.56
C PRO A 119 -5.77 6.11 -4.07
N LEU A 120 -4.87 5.34 -3.44
CA LEU A 120 -4.34 5.59 -2.10
C LEU A 120 -3.83 7.02 -1.95
N PHE A 121 -2.94 7.46 -2.86
CA PHE A 121 -2.29 8.76 -2.72
C PHE A 121 -3.26 9.91 -2.96
N ALA A 122 -4.19 9.76 -3.91
CA ALA A 122 -5.26 10.72 -4.12
C ALA A 122 -6.16 10.85 -2.88
N PHE A 123 -6.51 9.73 -2.25
CA PHE A 123 -7.27 9.76 -1.00
C PHE A 123 -6.48 10.42 0.14
N LEU A 124 -5.18 10.15 0.27
CA LEU A 124 -4.35 10.81 1.29
C LEU A 124 -4.21 12.33 1.06
N ASP A 125 -4.13 12.76 -0.21
CA ASP A 125 -4.11 14.18 -0.59
C ASP A 125 -5.42 14.88 -0.17
N GLU A 126 -6.57 14.25 -0.46
CA GLU A 126 -7.89 14.75 -0.04
C GLU A 126 -8.02 14.87 1.49
N GLN A 127 -7.49 13.89 2.24
CA GLN A 127 -7.64 13.84 3.70
C GLN A 127 -6.65 14.71 4.47
N LEU A 128 -5.49 15.01 3.89
CA LEU A 128 -4.41 15.76 4.55
C LEU A 128 -4.17 17.13 3.95
N GLU A 129 -4.89 17.48 2.87
CA GLU A 129 -4.78 18.76 2.16
C GLU A 129 -3.33 19.06 1.74
N LEU A 130 -2.67 18.08 1.12
CA LEU A 130 -1.26 18.21 0.69
C LEU A 130 -1.11 19.05 -0.59
N GLY A 131 -2.21 19.35 -1.28
CA GLY A 131 -2.24 20.26 -2.44
C GLY A 131 -1.58 19.69 -3.70
N MET A 132 -1.58 18.37 -3.88
CA MET A 132 -0.83 17.71 -4.96
C MET A 132 -1.62 17.57 -6.28
N GLU A 133 -2.92 17.89 -6.29
CA GLU A 133 -3.82 17.77 -7.46
C GLU A 133 -3.70 16.40 -8.16
N LEU A 134 -3.75 15.33 -7.38
CA LEU A 134 -3.49 14.00 -7.94
C LEU A 134 -4.61 13.51 -8.88
N PRO A 135 -4.26 12.82 -9.99
CA PRO A 135 -5.18 12.04 -10.78
C PRO A 135 -5.91 11.04 -9.88
N ALA A 136 -7.23 11.11 -9.95
CA ALA A 136 -8.14 10.33 -9.12
C ALA A 136 -9.23 9.73 -10.02
N GLU A 137 -8.91 9.41 -11.27
CA GLU A 137 -9.90 8.96 -12.26
C GLU A 137 -10.61 7.69 -11.80
N GLU A 138 -9.86 6.68 -11.34
CA GLU A 138 -10.41 5.45 -10.78
C GLU A 138 -11.28 5.75 -9.56
N LEU A 139 -10.84 6.66 -8.68
CA LEU A 139 -11.58 7.02 -7.47
C LEU A 139 -12.87 7.79 -7.78
N ARG A 140 -12.82 8.76 -8.70
CA ARG A 140 -14.00 9.52 -9.17
C ARG A 140 -14.99 8.59 -9.86
N PHE A 141 -14.49 7.67 -10.68
CA PHE A 141 -15.31 6.67 -11.35
C PHE A 141 -15.95 5.71 -10.34
N ALA A 142 -15.19 5.22 -9.36
CA ALA A 142 -15.68 4.35 -8.28
C ALA A 142 -16.79 4.98 -7.43
N ARG A 143 -16.72 6.30 -7.21
CA ARG A 143 -17.73 7.08 -6.47
C ARG A 143 -19.05 7.21 -7.24
N THR A 144 -18.98 7.27 -8.57
CA THR A 144 -20.13 7.53 -9.45
C THR A 144 -20.72 6.28 -10.10
N SER A 145 -19.97 5.18 -10.20
CA SER A 145 -20.38 3.94 -10.85
C SER A 145 -20.28 2.74 -9.90
N ASP A 146 -21.35 1.95 -9.86
CA ASP A 146 -21.34 0.65 -9.20
C ASP A 146 -20.81 -0.49 -10.08
N GLN A 147 -20.67 -0.24 -11.39
CA GLN A 147 -20.27 -1.24 -12.38
C GLN A 147 -18.75 -1.35 -12.60
N MET A 148 -17.95 -0.71 -11.74
CA MET A 148 -16.52 -0.58 -11.97
C MET A 148 -15.80 -1.94 -12.04
N LEU A 149 -16.24 -2.91 -11.23
CA LEU A 149 -15.64 -4.24 -11.22
C LEU A 149 -16.03 -5.05 -12.44
N GLU A 150 -17.29 -4.96 -12.92
CA GLU A 150 -17.66 -5.59 -14.19
C GLU A 150 -16.87 -5.00 -15.35
N GLN A 151 -16.68 -3.68 -15.36
CA GLN A 151 -15.88 -3.02 -16.39
C GLN A 151 -14.40 -3.41 -16.33
N MET A 152 -13.85 -3.68 -15.15
CA MET A 152 -12.49 -4.22 -14.99
C MET A 152 -12.30 -5.53 -15.76
N LEU A 153 -13.31 -6.41 -15.76
CA LEU A 153 -13.25 -7.70 -16.45
C LEU A 153 -13.37 -7.59 -17.97
N LEU A 154 -13.87 -6.47 -18.49
CA LEU A 154 -13.97 -6.21 -19.93
C LEU A 154 -12.69 -5.61 -20.51
N ARG A 155 -11.70 -5.28 -19.66
CA ARG A 155 -10.50 -4.56 -20.06
C ARG A 155 -9.42 -5.49 -20.65
N PRO A 156 -8.54 -4.97 -21.54
CA PRO A 156 -7.47 -5.74 -22.16
C PRO A 156 -6.59 -6.50 -21.15
N GLU A 157 -6.31 -5.90 -20.00
CA GLU A 157 -5.48 -6.46 -18.93
C GLU A 157 -5.98 -7.83 -18.46
N PHE A 158 -7.30 -7.98 -18.33
CA PHE A 158 -7.91 -9.25 -17.92
C PHE A 158 -7.86 -10.27 -19.07
N ASN A 159 -8.13 -9.84 -20.30
CA ASN A 159 -8.07 -10.72 -21.46
C ASN A 159 -6.63 -11.20 -21.75
N GLU A 160 -5.63 -10.35 -21.55
CA GLU A 160 -4.21 -10.69 -21.64
C GLU A 160 -3.82 -11.71 -20.57
N LEU A 161 -4.26 -11.52 -19.32
CA LEU A 161 -4.08 -12.52 -18.25
C LEU A 161 -4.64 -13.89 -18.68
N LEU A 162 -5.86 -13.92 -19.21
CA LEU A 162 -6.49 -15.16 -19.68
C LEU A 162 -5.75 -15.78 -20.89
N GLY A 163 -5.16 -14.93 -21.73
CA GLY A 163 -4.38 -15.30 -22.90
C GLY A 163 -2.98 -15.84 -22.58
N ARG A 164 -2.44 -15.57 -21.38
CA ARG A 164 -1.20 -16.16 -20.86
C ARG A 164 -1.42 -17.63 -20.47
N ARG A 165 -1.72 -18.44 -21.49
CA ARG A 165 -1.69 -19.90 -21.47
C ARG A 165 -0.34 -20.34 -22.01
N ASP A 166 0.47 -20.92 -21.15
CA ASP A 166 1.26 -22.04 -21.61
C ASP A 166 0.97 -23.25 -20.72
N PRO A 167 0.09 -24.17 -21.18
CA PRO A 167 -0.18 -25.42 -20.48
C PRO A 167 1.08 -26.26 -20.24
N ASP A 168 2.12 -26.06 -21.06
CA ASP A 168 3.35 -26.84 -21.05
C ASP A 168 4.52 -26.09 -20.39
N TYR A 169 4.50 -24.74 -20.31
CA TYR A 169 5.60 -23.95 -19.72
C TYR A 169 5.28 -23.19 -18.41
N TYR A 170 4.02 -22.82 -18.13
CA TYR A 170 3.69 -22.00 -16.95
C TYR A 170 2.59 -22.64 -16.11
N ARG A 171 3.00 -23.42 -15.10
CA ARG A 171 2.08 -23.85 -14.04
C ARG A 171 1.61 -22.62 -13.27
N TRP A 172 0.34 -22.29 -13.40
CA TRP A 172 -0.28 -21.20 -12.63
C TRP A 172 -0.04 -21.44 -11.14
N PRO A 173 0.42 -20.41 -10.40
CA PRO A 173 0.68 -20.54 -8.98
C PRO A 173 -0.62 -20.82 -8.22
N ASP A 174 -0.57 -21.83 -7.36
CA ASP A 174 -1.64 -22.12 -6.42
C ASP A 174 -1.38 -21.38 -5.10
N TRP A 175 -2.43 -20.79 -4.54
CA TRP A 175 -2.39 -20.09 -3.27
C TRP A 175 -3.80 -20.02 -2.68
N THR A 176 -3.89 -20.19 -1.37
CA THR A 176 -5.16 -20.08 -0.65
C THR A 176 -5.26 -18.71 -0.03
N VAL A 177 -6.36 -18.00 -0.29
CA VAL A 177 -6.64 -16.70 0.31
C VAL A 177 -6.60 -16.80 1.85
N PRO A 178 -5.86 -15.91 2.54
CA PRO A 178 -5.75 -15.89 3.99
C PRO A 178 -7.12 -15.80 4.66
N LYS A 179 -7.29 -16.52 5.77
CA LYS A 179 -8.59 -16.62 6.45
C LYS A 179 -9.13 -15.25 6.91
N GLN A 180 -8.24 -14.35 7.31
CA GLN A 180 -8.56 -13.00 7.77
C GLN A 180 -9.21 -12.17 6.66
N VAL A 181 -8.76 -12.35 5.41
CA VAL A 181 -9.29 -11.66 4.23
C VAL A 181 -10.54 -12.36 3.72
N ARG A 182 -10.53 -13.69 3.65
CA ARG A 182 -11.67 -14.48 3.18
C ARG A 182 -12.95 -14.26 4.00
N ARG A 183 -12.80 -13.94 5.30
CA ARG A 183 -13.93 -13.66 6.21
C ARG A 183 -14.52 -12.26 6.04
N GLN A 184 -13.90 -11.38 5.25
CA GLN A 184 -14.41 -10.03 5.06
C GLN A 184 -15.66 -10.06 4.17
N PRO A 185 -16.77 -9.42 4.57
CA PRO A 185 -17.98 -9.36 3.75
C PRO A 185 -17.75 -8.72 2.37
N LEU A 186 -16.75 -7.84 2.26
CA LEU A 186 -16.35 -7.23 1.00
C LEU A 186 -15.64 -8.23 0.07
N PHE A 187 -14.98 -9.26 0.59
CA PHE A 187 -14.25 -10.21 -0.25
C PHE A 187 -15.15 -10.90 -1.27
N GLU A 188 -16.31 -11.40 -0.85
CA GLU A 188 -17.27 -12.06 -1.76
C GLU A 188 -17.87 -11.09 -2.80
N LYS A 189 -17.89 -9.79 -2.53
CA LYS A 189 -18.41 -8.79 -3.47
C LYS A 189 -17.36 -8.33 -4.49
N LEU A 190 -16.09 -8.43 -4.12
CA LEU A 190 -14.97 -7.88 -4.90
C LEU A 190 -14.18 -8.96 -5.64
N CYS A 191 -14.24 -10.22 -5.20
CA CYS A 191 -13.48 -11.29 -5.83
C CYS A 191 -13.91 -11.53 -7.28
N VAL A 192 -12.91 -11.87 -8.10
CA VAL A 192 -13.09 -12.13 -9.52
C VAL A 192 -13.58 -13.57 -9.64
N HIS A 193 -14.90 -13.71 -9.79
CA HIS A 193 -15.57 -15.01 -9.84
C HIS A 193 -15.17 -15.79 -11.11
N GLN A 194 -14.09 -16.56 -11.02
CA GLN A 194 -13.62 -17.42 -12.10
C GLN A 194 -14.23 -18.82 -12.03
N PRO A 195 -14.72 -19.37 -13.17
CA PRO A 195 -15.23 -20.74 -13.22
C PRO A 195 -14.11 -21.74 -12.92
N GLU A 196 -12.90 -21.50 -13.42
CA GLU A 196 -11.76 -22.37 -13.13
C GLU A 196 -11.05 -22.00 -11.82
N LYS A 197 -11.02 -22.95 -10.87
CA LYS A 197 -10.41 -22.77 -9.55
C LYS A 197 -8.92 -22.41 -9.62
N TRP A 198 -8.18 -22.97 -10.57
CA TRP A 198 -6.74 -22.76 -10.73
C TRP A 198 -6.38 -21.32 -11.15
N ARG A 199 -7.34 -20.52 -11.64
CA ARG A 199 -7.13 -19.11 -11.99
C ARG A 199 -7.31 -18.15 -10.82
N ARG A 200 -8.04 -18.58 -9.80
CA ARG A 200 -8.52 -17.71 -8.71
C ARG A 200 -7.37 -17.08 -7.94
N ALA A 201 -6.31 -17.82 -7.66
CA ALA A 201 -5.16 -17.30 -6.93
C ALA A 201 -4.58 -16.03 -7.58
N VAL A 202 -4.33 -16.05 -8.88
CA VAL A 202 -3.79 -14.89 -9.63
C VAL A 202 -4.85 -13.81 -9.83
N ALA A 203 -6.09 -14.20 -10.14
CA ALA A 203 -7.18 -13.26 -10.38
C ALA A 203 -7.55 -12.46 -9.11
N ASP A 204 -7.56 -13.11 -7.94
CA ASP A 204 -7.99 -12.54 -6.67
C ASP A 204 -6.85 -11.93 -5.85
N ALA A 205 -5.57 -12.23 -6.16
CA ALA A 205 -4.43 -11.66 -5.44
C ALA A 205 -4.48 -10.13 -5.28
N PRO A 206 -4.85 -9.34 -6.32
CA PRO A 206 -4.92 -7.89 -6.21
C PRO A 206 -6.07 -7.43 -5.30
N VAL A 207 -7.17 -8.18 -5.29
CA VAL A 207 -8.32 -7.96 -4.39
C VAL A 207 -7.90 -8.18 -2.94
N VAL A 208 -7.14 -9.25 -2.68
CA VAL A 208 -6.60 -9.53 -1.35
C VAL A 208 -5.67 -8.42 -0.87
N ALA A 209 -4.75 -7.96 -1.72
CA ALA A 209 -3.86 -6.85 -1.37
C ALA A 209 -4.63 -5.55 -1.11
N ALA A 210 -5.63 -5.22 -1.95
CA ALA A 210 -6.46 -4.03 -1.77
C ALA A 210 -7.28 -4.07 -0.46
N LEU A 211 -7.84 -5.23 -0.11
CA LEU A 211 -8.53 -5.42 1.18
C LEU A 211 -7.58 -5.31 2.37
N ALA A 212 -6.39 -5.88 2.27
CA ALA A 212 -5.38 -5.77 3.34
C ALA A 212 -4.95 -4.32 3.56
N CYS A 213 -4.67 -3.58 2.47
CA CYS A 213 -4.34 -2.16 2.51
C CYS A 213 -5.46 -1.31 3.11
N SER A 214 -6.69 -1.48 2.61
CA SER A 214 -7.81 -0.62 3.00
C SER A 214 -8.33 -0.88 4.42
N LEU A 215 -8.32 -2.13 4.86
CA LEU A 215 -8.88 -2.54 6.16
C LEU A 215 -7.79 -2.78 7.23
N GLY A 216 -6.52 -2.55 6.91
CA GLY A 216 -5.40 -2.79 7.84
C GLY A 216 -5.24 -4.25 8.26
N ILE A 217 -5.57 -5.20 7.37
CA ILE A 217 -5.43 -6.64 7.68
C ILE A 217 -3.96 -7.02 7.59
N HIS A 218 -3.38 -7.39 8.73
CA HIS A 218 -2.02 -7.92 8.75
C HIS A 218 -1.96 -9.30 8.10
N LEU A 219 -1.11 -9.45 7.09
CA LEU A 219 -0.81 -10.72 6.44
C LEU A 219 0.50 -11.28 6.98
N GLU A 220 0.52 -12.59 7.21
CA GLU A 220 1.73 -13.25 7.70
C GLU A 220 2.80 -13.27 6.60
N ARG A 221 4.07 -13.39 7.01
CA ARG A 221 5.23 -13.40 6.10
C ARG A 221 5.07 -14.38 4.92
N PRO A 222 4.57 -15.63 5.09
CA PRO A 222 4.32 -16.52 3.96
C PRO A 222 3.32 -15.93 2.96
N ASP A 223 2.24 -15.31 3.42
CA ASP A 223 1.22 -14.71 2.56
C ASP A 223 1.79 -13.54 1.75
N VAL A 224 2.66 -12.73 2.35
CA VAL A 224 3.36 -11.65 1.64
C VAL A 224 4.24 -12.21 0.53
N ILE A 225 5.03 -13.26 0.80
CA ILE A 225 5.88 -13.92 -0.21
C ILE A 225 5.03 -14.47 -1.36
N TYR A 226 3.90 -15.14 -1.04
CA TYR A 226 3.01 -15.68 -2.06
C TYR A 226 2.34 -14.58 -2.89
N LEU A 227 1.85 -13.50 -2.28
CA LEU A 227 1.31 -12.36 -3.00
C LEU A 227 2.33 -11.73 -3.95
N ARG A 228 3.59 -11.59 -3.52
CA ARG A 228 4.67 -11.10 -4.38
C ARG A 228 4.90 -12.04 -5.57
N ARG A 229 4.87 -13.35 -5.36
CA ARG A 229 4.97 -14.34 -6.44
C ARG A 229 3.81 -14.22 -7.43
N LEU A 230 2.58 -14.00 -6.94
CA LEU A 230 1.39 -13.80 -7.77
C LEU A 230 1.47 -12.51 -8.57
N ARG A 231 1.97 -11.42 -7.97
CA ARG A 231 2.28 -10.18 -8.68
C ARG A 231 3.38 -10.36 -9.73
N ASN A 232 4.43 -11.11 -9.44
CA ASN A 232 5.51 -11.37 -10.41
C ASN A 232 5.05 -12.24 -11.59
N PHE A 233 4.03 -13.07 -11.39
CA PHE A 233 3.40 -13.84 -12.47
C PHE A 233 2.71 -12.93 -13.48
N ASP A 234 1.95 -11.92 -13.01
CA ASP A 234 1.37 -10.90 -13.87
C ASP A 234 1.29 -9.54 -13.18
N ARG A 235 2.35 -8.74 -13.34
CA ARG A 235 2.44 -7.41 -12.70
C ARG A 235 1.42 -6.44 -13.27
N HIS A 236 1.14 -6.55 -14.57
CA HIS A 236 0.22 -5.64 -15.25
C HIS A 236 -1.21 -5.83 -14.74
N TRP A 237 -1.68 -7.08 -14.74
CA TRP A 237 -2.96 -7.43 -14.13
C TRP A 237 -3.01 -7.06 -12.66
N PHE A 238 -1.96 -7.39 -11.90
CA PHE A 238 -1.96 -7.16 -10.47
C PHE A 238 -2.07 -5.68 -10.13
N ASP A 239 -1.20 -4.85 -10.68
CA ASP A 239 -1.16 -3.41 -10.37
C ASP A 239 -2.44 -2.71 -10.89
N PHE A 240 -3.01 -3.14 -12.02
CA PHE A 240 -4.30 -2.64 -12.53
C PHE A 240 -5.48 -3.02 -11.63
N ALA A 241 -5.70 -4.31 -11.38
CA ALA A 241 -6.83 -4.79 -10.60
C ALA A 241 -6.76 -4.34 -9.14
N TYR A 242 -5.54 -4.19 -8.59
CA TYR A 242 -5.33 -3.60 -7.26
C TYR A 242 -5.84 -2.17 -7.21
N ARG A 243 -5.46 -1.31 -8.17
CA ARG A 243 -5.90 0.10 -8.22
C ARG A 243 -7.41 0.20 -8.33
N VAL A 244 -8.02 -0.56 -9.25
CA VAL A 244 -9.48 -0.57 -9.44
C VAL A 244 -10.21 -1.04 -8.18
N THR A 245 -9.74 -2.13 -7.57
CA THR A 245 -10.36 -2.66 -6.35
C THR A 245 -10.20 -1.71 -5.18
N LEU A 246 -9.01 -1.13 -5.00
CA LEU A 246 -8.74 -0.18 -3.93
C LEU A 246 -9.59 1.08 -4.08
N ALA A 247 -9.70 1.65 -5.29
CA ALA A 247 -10.58 2.78 -5.56
C ALA A 247 -12.04 2.47 -5.21
N ARG A 248 -12.51 1.26 -5.55
CA ARG A 248 -13.85 0.79 -5.20
C ARG A 248 -14.06 0.70 -3.70
N ILE A 249 -13.10 0.17 -2.95
CA ILE A 249 -13.19 0.07 -1.49
C ILE A 249 -13.20 1.46 -0.87
N ILE A 250 -12.27 2.34 -1.27
CA ILE A 250 -12.21 3.72 -0.75
C ILE A 250 -13.53 4.45 -1.02
N ALA A 251 -14.09 4.34 -2.23
CA ALA A 251 -15.32 5.04 -2.59
C ALA A 251 -16.58 4.58 -1.83
N LYS A 252 -16.58 3.36 -1.27
CA LYS A 252 -17.77 2.74 -0.65
C LYS A 252 -17.63 2.44 0.83
N THR A 253 -16.46 2.68 1.39
CA THR A 253 -16.18 2.46 2.81
C THR A 253 -16.08 3.81 3.51
N PRO A 254 -16.73 3.99 4.68
CA PRO A 254 -16.58 5.21 5.45
C PRO A 254 -15.13 5.52 5.83
N ASP A 255 -14.75 6.80 5.80
CA ASP A 255 -13.40 7.26 6.08
C ASP A 255 -12.92 6.83 7.48
N ASP A 256 -13.80 6.78 8.48
CA ASP A 256 -13.43 6.39 9.85
C ASP A 256 -12.95 4.94 9.96
N VAL A 257 -13.45 4.07 9.08
CA VAL A 257 -12.99 2.68 8.97
C VAL A 257 -11.63 2.63 8.26
N LEU A 258 -11.48 3.35 7.15
CA LEU A 258 -10.24 3.36 6.35
C LEU A 258 -9.05 3.99 7.10
N LEU A 259 -9.33 5.01 7.90
CA LEU A 259 -8.33 5.75 8.67
C LEU A 259 -8.06 5.15 10.05
N GLY A 260 -8.77 4.08 10.43
CA GLY A 260 -8.64 3.43 11.74
C GLY A 260 -9.09 4.32 12.90
N THR A 261 -10.04 5.24 12.68
CA THR A 261 -10.51 6.23 13.67
C THR A 261 -11.88 5.88 14.29
N ALA A 262 -12.41 4.68 14.09
CA ALA A 262 -13.72 4.27 14.62
C ALA A 262 -13.86 4.51 16.15
N PRO A 263 -15.05 4.94 16.61
CA PRO A 263 -15.24 5.52 17.94
C PRO A 263 -15.03 4.50 19.05
N GLN A 264 -14.33 4.90 20.11
CA GLN A 264 -14.42 4.21 21.40
C GLN A 264 -15.90 4.10 21.77
N LYS A 265 -16.46 2.89 21.73
CA LYS A 265 -17.79 2.63 22.29
C LYS A 265 -17.73 3.04 23.75
N ASN A 266 -18.31 4.20 24.07
CA ASN A 266 -18.60 4.60 25.43
C ASN A 266 -19.38 3.44 26.07
N SER A 267 -18.74 2.75 27.00
CA SER A 267 -19.41 1.87 27.94
C SER A 267 -20.37 2.74 28.73
N VAL A 268 -21.64 2.73 28.33
CA VAL A 268 -22.72 3.24 29.17
C VAL A 268 -22.77 2.32 30.38
N SER A 269 -22.19 2.81 31.48
CA SER A 269 -22.43 2.32 32.82
C SER A 269 -23.93 2.47 33.09
N HIS A 270 -24.67 1.37 33.09
CA HIS A 270 -25.97 1.34 33.74
C HIS A 270 -25.74 1.23 35.24
N CYS A 271 -26.13 2.30 35.94
CA CYS A 271 -26.53 2.27 37.34
C CYS A 271 -27.65 1.26 37.57
#